data_AF-A0A7V7ZF38-F1
#
_entry.id   AF-A0A7V7ZF38-F1
#
_cell.length_a   1.000
_cell.length_b   1.000
_cell.length_c   1.000
_cell.angle_alpha   90.00
_cell.angle_beta   90.00
_cell.angle_gamma   90.00
#
_symmetry.space_group_name_H-M   'P 1'
#
loop_
_entity.id
_entity.type
_entity.pdbx_description
1 polymer ?
#
loop_
_entity_poly.entity_id
_entity_poly.type
_entity_poly.pdbx_seq_one_letter_code
_entity_poly.pdbx_strand_id
1 'polypeptide(L)'
;MSIRLPLREHMVRAFGEKFRQLRQAHHLSQAEMATRLSIQRAHVNNIESGRRLPSIHLVCTIHRVFGISADYLLRDEHPVHPAISTPSPNTREDATLGTFARHLRELRQSQGLNQTVLAERLGLRTQAHISLLEHGQKEPSIALVLRIAEVFGVSIDSLLFDQGA
;
A
#
# COMPACT_ATOMS: atom_id res chain seq x y z
N MET A 1 17.85 -4.04 15.63
CA MET A 1 17.72 -3.92 14.16
C MET A 1 17.52 -2.45 13.83
N SER A 2 18.43 -1.87 13.04
CA SER A 2 18.32 -0.47 12.61
C SER A 2 17.22 -0.37 11.55
N ILE A 3 16.16 0.38 11.85
CA ILE A 3 15.05 0.67 10.93
C ILE A 3 15.62 1.47 9.77
N ARG A 4 15.69 0.87 8.57
CA ARG A 4 16.14 1.57 7.36
C ARG A 4 15.00 1.57 6.36
N LEU A 5 14.06 2.51 6.56
CA LEU A 5 13.08 2.84 5.53
C LEU A 5 13.82 3.16 4.22
N PRO A 6 13.41 2.59 3.08
CA PRO A 6 14.02 2.91 1.80
C PRO A 6 13.87 4.41 1.54
N LEU A 7 14.93 5.02 0.99
CA LEU A 7 14.88 6.43 0.61
C LEU A 7 13.75 6.62 -0.40
N ARG A 8 12.99 7.70 -0.26
CA ARG A 8 11.81 8.00 -1.10
C ARG A 8 12.12 7.89 -2.60
N GLU A 9 13.30 8.33 -3.02
CA GLU A 9 13.79 8.25 -4.40
C GLU A 9 13.95 6.81 -4.91
N HIS A 10 14.40 5.90 -4.03
CA HIS A 10 14.49 4.49 -4.36
C HIS A 10 13.09 3.89 -4.56
N MET A 11 12.18 4.21 -3.64
CA MET A 11 10.79 3.72 -3.69
C MET A 11 10.06 4.15 -4.97
N VAL A 12 10.19 5.42 -5.40
CA VAL A 12 9.53 5.87 -6.63
C VAL A 12 10.07 5.18 -7.87
N ARG A 13 11.39 4.91 -7.94
CA ARG A 13 11.99 4.19 -9.07
C ARG A 13 11.57 2.72 -9.08
N ALA A 14 11.69 2.04 -7.94
CA ALA A 14 11.35 0.62 -7.83
C ALA A 14 9.85 0.37 -8.11
N PHE A 15 8.97 1.20 -7.56
CA PHE A 15 7.53 1.13 -7.86
C PHE A 15 7.26 1.39 -9.34
N GLY A 16 7.83 2.45 -9.91
CA GLY A 16 7.61 2.83 -11.30
C GLY A 16 8.01 1.74 -12.28
N GLU A 17 9.12 1.03 -11.99
CA GLU A 17 9.58 -0.10 -12.78
C GLU A 17 8.62 -1.29 -12.71
N LYS A 18 8.19 -1.69 -11.51
CA LYS A 18 7.19 -2.77 -11.34
C LYS A 18 5.85 -2.45 -11.99
N PHE A 19 5.42 -1.18 -11.90
CA PHE A 19 4.19 -0.72 -12.52
C PHE A 19 4.26 -0.77 -14.06
N ARG A 20 5.42 -0.39 -14.63
CA ARG A 20 5.69 -0.53 -16.06
C ARG A 20 5.68 -2.01 -16.49
N GLN A 21 6.36 -2.87 -15.73
CA GLN A 21 6.43 -4.31 -16.00
C GLN A 21 5.04 -4.96 -15.96
N LEU A 22 4.24 -4.64 -14.94
CA LEU A 22 2.84 -5.08 -14.85
C LEU A 22 2.06 -4.68 -16.10
N ARG A 23 2.14 -3.40 -16.49
CA ARG A 23 1.47 -2.90 -17.69
C ARG A 23 1.89 -3.66 -18.95
N GLN A 24 3.19 -3.91 -19.12
CA GLN A 24 3.74 -4.62 -20.29
C GLN A 24 3.35 -6.10 -20.30
N ALA A 25 3.32 -6.77 -19.14
CA ALA A 25 2.90 -8.16 -19.01
C ALA A 25 1.43 -8.36 -19.41
N HIS A 26 0.59 -7.33 -19.23
CA HIS A 26 -0.80 -7.33 -19.70
C HIS A 26 -0.96 -6.76 -21.13
N HIS A 27 0.13 -6.50 -21.85
CA HIS A 27 0.14 -5.92 -23.20
C HIS A 27 -0.60 -4.58 -23.32
N LEU A 28 -0.59 -3.77 -22.26
CA LEU A 28 -1.31 -2.48 -22.24
C LEU A 28 -0.39 -1.31 -22.62
N SER A 29 -0.92 -0.36 -23.38
CA SER A 29 -0.36 0.99 -23.50
C SER A 29 -0.57 1.79 -22.22
N GLN A 30 0.18 2.89 -22.05
CA GLN A 30 -0.04 3.80 -20.91
C GLN A 30 -1.46 4.37 -20.87
N ALA A 31 -2.10 4.54 -22.03
CA ALA A 31 -3.48 5.02 -22.13
C ALA A 31 -4.47 3.95 -21.65
N GLU A 32 -4.30 2.70 -22.10
CA GLU A 32 -5.18 1.60 -21.67
C GLU A 32 -5.02 1.28 -20.17
N MET A 33 -3.79 1.33 -19.65
CA MET A 33 -3.52 1.22 -18.22
C MET A 33 -4.25 2.31 -17.42
N ALA A 34 -4.20 3.54 -17.92
CA ALA A 34 -4.85 4.68 -17.29
C ALA A 34 -6.37 4.50 -17.27
N THR A 35 -6.97 4.09 -18.38
CA THR A 35 -8.40 3.76 -18.47
C THR A 35 -8.79 2.64 -17.51
N ARG A 36 -8.00 1.57 -17.45
CA ARG A 36 -8.29 0.40 -16.60
C ARG A 36 -8.20 0.71 -15.09
N LEU A 37 -7.38 1.69 -14.71
CA LEU A 37 -7.22 2.16 -13.34
C LEU A 37 -8.01 3.43 -13.02
N SER A 38 -8.81 3.94 -13.96
CA SER A 38 -9.56 5.20 -13.83
C SER A 38 -8.67 6.40 -13.43
N ILE A 39 -7.47 6.49 -13.99
CA ILE A 39 -6.54 7.61 -13.78
C ILE A 39 -6.15 8.26 -15.12
N GLN A 40 -5.46 9.40 -15.06
CA GLN A 40 -4.95 10.06 -16.28
C GLN A 40 -3.68 9.38 -16.80
N ARG A 41 -3.51 9.30 -18.12
CA ARG A 41 -2.27 8.78 -18.76
C ARG A 41 -1.00 9.52 -18.32
N ALA A 42 -1.10 10.83 -18.05
CA ALA A 42 0.00 11.59 -17.46
C ALA A 42 0.39 11.10 -16.06
N HIS A 43 -0.57 10.64 -15.25
CA HIS A 43 -0.31 10.06 -13.93
C HIS A 43 0.45 8.74 -14.06
N VAL A 44 0.04 7.85 -14.99
CA VAL A 44 0.78 6.63 -15.32
C VAL A 44 2.23 6.95 -15.68
N ASN A 45 2.45 7.92 -16.58
CA ASN A 45 3.80 8.34 -16.98
C ASN A 45 4.64 8.87 -15.80
N ASN A 46 4.05 9.68 -14.93
CA ASN A 46 4.73 10.21 -13.75
C ASN A 46 5.13 9.12 -12.75
N ILE A 47 4.33 8.06 -12.64
CA ILE A 47 4.64 6.88 -11.83
C ILE A 47 5.77 6.09 -12.47
N GLU A 48 5.63 5.70 -13.74
CA GLU A 48 6.63 4.88 -14.44
C GLU A 48 8.01 5.55 -14.54
N SER A 49 8.05 6.88 -14.67
CA SER A 49 9.30 7.64 -14.71
C SER A 49 9.90 7.91 -13.33
N GLY A 50 9.29 7.40 -12.25
CA GLY A 50 9.77 7.61 -10.89
C GLY A 50 9.63 9.05 -10.39
N ARG A 51 8.84 9.89 -11.06
CA ARG A 51 8.60 11.29 -10.64
C ARG A 51 7.61 11.37 -9.49
N ARG A 52 6.71 10.39 -9.36
CA ARG A 52 5.63 10.40 -8.36
C ARG A 52 5.34 8.99 -7.85
N LEU A 53 5.18 8.87 -6.54
CA LEU A 53 4.67 7.65 -5.90
C LEU A 53 3.13 7.65 -6.00
N PRO A 54 2.48 6.48 -6.20
CA PRO A 54 1.02 6.39 -6.13
C PRO A 54 0.48 6.76 -4.73
N SER A 55 -0.83 7.01 -4.64
CA SER A 55 -1.55 6.95 -3.35
C SER A 55 -1.77 5.50 -2.93
N ILE A 56 -2.05 5.27 -1.64
CA ILE A 56 -2.40 3.92 -1.20
C ILE A 56 -3.71 3.46 -1.84
N HIS A 57 -4.66 4.37 -2.08
CA HIS A 57 -5.87 4.07 -2.85
C HIS A 57 -5.55 3.50 -4.25
N LEU A 58 -4.60 4.10 -4.98
CA LEU A 58 -4.21 3.57 -6.29
C LEU A 58 -3.54 2.19 -6.19
N VAL A 59 -2.74 1.95 -5.15
CA VAL A 59 -2.17 0.60 -4.90
C VAL A 59 -3.27 -0.43 -4.69
N CYS A 60 -4.30 -0.10 -3.92
CA CYS A 60 -5.46 -0.97 -3.71
C CYS A 60 -6.26 -1.20 -5.00
N THR A 61 -6.40 -0.17 -5.84
CA THR A 61 -7.02 -0.32 -7.17
C THR A 61 -6.21 -1.26 -8.06
N ILE A 62 -4.87 -1.15 -8.06
CA ILE A 62 -4.00 -2.06 -8.82
C ILE A 62 -4.17 -3.49 -8.32
N HIS A 63 -4.15 -3.71 -7.01
CA HIS A 63 -4.38 -5.02 -6.39
C HIS A 63 -5.70 -5.64 -6.87
N ARG A 64 -6.81 -4.90 -6.80
CA ARG A 64 -8.13 -5.38 -7.20
C ARG A 64 -8.23 -5.66 -8.71
N VAL A 65 -7.68 -4.78 -9.54
CA VAL A 65 -7.82 -4.87 -11.01
C VAL A 65 -6.93 -5.94 -11.62
N PHE A 66 -5.74 -6.17 -11.03
CA PHE A 66 -4.73 -7.05 -11.60
C PHE A 66 -4.43 -8.30 -10.74
N GLY A 67 -4.98 -8.41 -9.53
CA GLY A 67 -4.73 -9.55 -8.62
C GLY A 67 -3.30 -9.61 -8.10
N ILE A 68 -2.64 -8.46 -7.99
CA ILE A 68 -1.22 -8.36 -7.61
C ILE A 68 -1.11 -7.97 -6.13
N SER A 69 -0.24 -8.64 -5.40
CA SER A 69 0.07 -8.30 -4.01
C SER A 69 0.57 -6.85 -3.84
N ALA A 70 0.12 -6.19 -2.77
CA ALA A 70 0.65 -4.87 -2.38
C ALA A 70 2.09 -4.96 -1.87
N ASP A 71 2.49 -6.07 -1.23
CA ASP A 71 3.89 -6.34 -0.89
C ASP A 71 4.77 -6.38 -2.14
N TYR A 72 4.33 -7.08 -3.19
CA TYR A 72 5.05 -7.08 -4.48
C TYR A 72 5.23 -5.66 -5.02
N LEU A 73 4.18 -4.84 -5.01
CA LEU A 73 4.24 -3.49 -5.58
C LEU A 73 5.14 -2.55 -4.76
N LEU A 74 5.15 -2.66 -3.43
CA LEU A 74 5.74 -1.66 -2.54
C LEU A 74 7.11 -2.03 -1.95
N ARG A 75 7.50 -3.31 -1.89
CA ARG A 75 8.79 -3.75 -1.30
C ARG A 75 9.86 -3.97 -2.34
N ASP A 76 11.05 -3.43 -2.14
CA ASP A 76 12.17 -3.54 -3.09
C ASP A 76 12.72 -4.98 -3.24
N GLU A 77 12.54 -5.82 -2.20
CA GLU A 77 13.18 -7.14 -2.07
C GLU A 77 12.42 -8.30 -2.73
N HIS A 78 11.36 -8.03 -3.49
CA HIS A 78 10.57 -9.07 -4.17
C HIS A 78 10.88 -9.11 -5.67
N PRO A 79 11.66 -10.10 -6.14
CA PRO A 79 11.97 -10.27 -7.56
C PRO A 79 10.74 -10.75 -8.34
N VAL A 80 10.33 -9.93 -9.31
CA VAL A 80 9.78 -10.22 -10.66
C VAL A 80 8.57 -11.16 -10.83
N HIS A 81 8.10 -11.87 -9.81
CA HIS A 81 6.89 -12.69 -9.91
C HIS A 81 5.76 -12.07 -9.08
N PRO A 82 4.65 -11.64 -9.72
CA PRO A 82 3.48 -11.23 -8.97
C PRO A 82 2.94 -12.45 -8.24
N ALA A 83 3.02 -12.45 -6.91
CA ALA A 83 2.19 -13.34 -6.12
C ALA A 83 0.74 -13.01 -6.50
N ILE A 84 0.07 -13.97 -7.15
CA ILE A 84 -1.33 -13.86 -7.51
C ILE A 84 -2.09 -13.90 -6.18
N SER A 85 -2.41 -12.74 -5.63
CA SER A 85 -3.38 -12.64 -4.54
C SER A 85 -4.74 -12.83 -5.19
N THR A 86 -5.49 -13.87 -4.82
CA THR A 86 -6.86 -14.07 -5.34
C THR A 86 -7.70 -12.87 -4.90
N PRO A 87 -8.05 -11.94 -5.81
CA PRO A 87 -8.84 -10.79 -5.41
C PRO A 87 -10.25 -11.30 -5.10
N SER A 88 -10.74 -11.06 -3.89
CA SER A 88 -12.15 -11.31 -3.59
C SER A 88 -12.99 -10.28 -4.35
N PRO A 89 -13.90 -10.70 -5.25
CA PRO A 89 -14.68 -9.78 -6.08
C PRO A 89 -15.70 -8.93 -5.30
N ASN A 90 -15.84 -9.15 -3.98
CA ASN A 90 -16.81 -8.48 -3.14
C ASN A 90 -16.25 -7.32 -2.28
N THR A 91 -14.98 -6.94 -2.46
CA THR A 91 -14.38 -5.83 -1.72
C THR A 91 -14.93 -4.49 -2.24
N ARG A 92 -15.94 -3.95 -1.55
CA ARG A 92 -16.46 -2.59 -1.79
C ARG A 92 -15.34 -1.57 -1.59
N GLU A 93 -15.23 -0.57 -2.46
CA GLU A 93 -14.11 0.41 -2.45
C GLU A 93 -13.96 1.12 -1.09
N ASP A 94 -15.07 1.43 -0.43
CA ASP A 94 -15.14 2.03 0.90
C ASP A 94 -14.63 1.11 2.04
N ALA A 95 -14.60 -0.21 1.80
CA ALA A 95 -14.11 -1.15 2.79
C ALA A 95 -12.60 -1.01 3.01
N THR A 96 -11.83 -0.51 2.05
CA THR A 96 -10.36 -0.58 2.12
C THR A 96 -9.75 0.30 3.22
N LEU A 97 -10.24 1.54 3.38
CA LEU A 97 -9.80 2.42 4.49
C LEU A 97 -10.33 1.92 5.83
N GLY A 98 -11.57 1.40 5.88
CA GLY A 98 -12.14 0.79 7.07
C GLY A 98 -11.41 -0.47 7.51
N THR A 99 -11.01 -1.32 6.56
CA THR A 99 -10.23 -2.54 6.76
C THR A 99 -8.84 -2.18 7.29
N PHE A 100 -8.13 -1.24 6.65
CA PHE A 100 -6.86 -0.75 7.20
C PHE A 100 -6.99 -0.21 8.62
N ALA A 101 -8.00 0.65 8.86
CA ALA A 101 -8.25 1.27 10.16
C ALA A 101 -8.50 0.22 11.26
N ARG A 102 -9.33 -0.77 10.95
CA ARG A 102 -9.62 -1.91 11.82
C ARG A 102 -8.38 -2.77 12.07
N HIS A 103 -7.66 -3.16 11.03
CA HIS A 103 -6.46 -4.00 11.16
C HIS A 103 -5.36 -3.30 11.96
N LEU A 104 -5.16 -1.99 11.74
CA LEU A 104 -4.23 -1.19 12.54
C LEU A 104 -4.60 -1.20 14.02
N ARG A 105 -5.89 -1.03 14.33
CA ARG A 105 -6.41 -1.06 15.69
C ARG A 105 -6.24 -2.43 16.34
N GLU A 106 -6.55 -3.50 15.61
CA GLU A 106 -6.42 -4.89 16.08
C GLU A 106 -4.95 -5.24 16.36
N LEU A 107 -4.04 -4.92 15.44
CA LEU A 107 -2.59 -5.10 15.63
C LEU A 107 -2.12 -4.35 16.87
N ARG A 108 -2.52 -3.08 17.02
CA ARG A 108 -2.19 -2.27 18.18
C ARG A 108 -2.66 -2.92 19.49
N GLN A 109 -3.91 -3.38 19.54
CA GLN A 109 -4.52 -3.97 20.73
C GLN A 109 -3.94 -5.34 21.07
N SER A 110 -3.61 -6.16 20.06
CA SER A 110 -2.98 -7.48 20.26
C SER A 110 -1.63 -7.41 20.97
N GLN A 111 -0.92 -6.29 20.82
CA GLN A 111 0.33 -6.01 21.52
C GLN A 111 0.14 -5.17 22.80
N GLY A 112 -1.09 -4.95 23.24
CA GLY A 112 -1.39 -4.17 24.45
C GLY A 112 -1.05 -2.68 24.36
N LEU A 113 -0.93 -2.12 23.16
CA LEU A 113 -0.49 -0.73 22.97
C LEU A 113 -1.68 0.23 22.99
N ASN A 114 -1.49 1.41 23.57
CA ASN A 114 -2.39 2.55 23.34
C ASN A 114 -1.92 3.37 22.11
N GLN A 115 -2.75 4.31 21.64
CA GLN A 115 -2.46 5.09 20.43
C GLN A 115 -1.19 5.95 20.56
N THR A 116 -0.86 6.42 21.77
CA THR A 116 0.37 7.18 22.06
C THR A 116 1.61 6.30 21.89
N VAL A 117 1.62 5.12 22.50
CA VAL A 117 2.76 4.19 22.39
C VAL A 117 2.94 3.72 20.95
N LEU A 118 1.84 3.51 20.21
CA LEU A 118 1.94 3.20 18.78
C LEU A 118 2.55 4.36 17.99
N ALA A 119 2.12 5.60 18.25
CA ALA A 119 2.68 6.77 17.59
C ALA A 119 4.19 6.89 17.83
N GLU A 120 4.63 6.70 19.07
CA GLU A 120 6.05 6.69 19.44
C GLU A 120 6.84 5.59 18.72
N ARG A 121 6.34 4.36 18.70
CA ARG A 121 6.96 3.23 17.96
C ARG A 121 7.07 3.50 16.46
N LEU A 122 6.09 4.22 15.90
CA LEU A 122 6.09 4.64 14.50
C LEU A 122 6.85 5.95 14.27
N GLY A 123 7.56 6.50 15.26
CA GLY A 123 8.31 7.75 15.13
C GLY A 123 7.44 8.97 14.80
N LEU A 124 6.18 8.96 15.22
CA LEU A 124 5.24 10.07 15.10
C LEU A 124 5.24 10.90 16.39
N ARG A 125 5.08 12.22 16.26
CA ARG A 125 5.13 13.13 17.41
C ARG A 125 3.88 13.05 18.28
N THR A 126 2.72 12.72 17.72
CA THR A 126 1.45 12.73 18.44
C THR A 126 0.54 11.57 18.03
N GLN A 127 -0.32 11.15 18.95
CA GLN A 127 -1.33 10.11 18.72
C GLN A 127 -2.46 10.54 17.78
N ALA A 128 -2.64 11.85 17.53
CA ALA A 128 -3.72 12.38 16.71
C ALA A 128 -3.75 11.76 15.30
N HIS A 129 -2.57 11.52 14.71
CA HIS A 129 -2.49 10.87 13.40
C HIS A 129 -2.98 9.42 13.45
N ILE A 130 -2.61 8.65 14.48
CA ILE A 130 -3.08 7.27 14.67
C ILE A 130 -4.60 7.25 14.87
N SER A 131 -5.12 8.17 15.68
CA SER A 131 -6.56 8.29 15.89
C SER A 131 -7.30 8.55 14.57
N LEU A 132 -6.86 9.50 13.75
CA LEU A 132 -7.50 9.78 12.46
C LEU A 132 -7.46 8.56 11.51
N LEU A 133 -6.36 7.80 11.53
CA LEU A 133 -6.22 6.58 10.73
C LEU A 133 -7.18 5.48 11.20
N GLU A 134 -7.27 5.23 12.51
CA GLU A 134 -8.15 4.19 13.09
C GLU A 134 -9.64 4.50 12.95
N HIS A 135 -10.01 5.76 12.71
CA HIS A 135 -11.38 6.14 12.41
C HIS A 135 -11.66 6.25 10.89
N GLY A 136 -10.69 5.91 10.03
CA GLY A 136 -10.81 6.02 8.58
C GLY A 136 -10.91 7.46 8.05
N GLN A 137 -10.63 8.46 8.90
CA GLN A 137 -10.71 9.88 8.56
C GLN A 137 -9.48 10.38 7.80
N LYS A 138 -8.41 9.58 7.75
CA LYS A 138 -7.18 9.89 7.02
C LYS A 138 -6.69 8.67 6.27
N GLU A 139 -6.22 8.90 5.04
CA GLU A 139 -5.52 7.90 4.24
C GLU A 139 -4.05 7.78 4.71
N PRO A 140 -3.53 6.57 4.96
CA PRO A 140 -2.13 6.39 5.33
C PRO A 140 -1.20 6.65 4.14
N SER A 141 -0.03 7.23 4.40
CA SER A 141 1.01 7.30 3.39
C SER A 141 1.66 5.92 3.21
N ILE A 142 2.18 5.63 2.01
CA ILE A 142 2.90 4.38 1.73
C ILE A 142 4.07 4.17 2.72
N ALA A 143 4.81 5.23 3.04
CA ALA A 143 5.89 5.15 4.01
C ALA A 143 5.40 4.74 5.41
N LEU A 144 4.21 5.18 5.81
CA LEU A 144 3.60 4.77 7.07
C LEU A 144 3.11 3.32 7.02
N VAL A 145 2.47 2.89 5.94
CA VAL A 145 2.03 1.50 5.73
C VAL A 145 3.23 0.55 5.82
N LEU A 146 4.32 0.85 5.13
CA LEU A 146 5.56 0.06 5.19
C LEU A 146 6.11 -0.02 6.62
N ARG A 147 6.14 1.11 7.33
CA ARG A 147 6.64 1.14 8.71
C ARG A 147 5.75 0.35 9.67
N ILE A 148 4.43 0.39 9.50
CA ILE A 148 3.51 -0.42 10.29
C ILE A 148 3.75 -1.91 10.00
N ALA A 149 3.82 -2.30 8.72
CA ALA A 149 4.09 -3.67 8.31
C ALA A 149 5.41 -4.20 8.91
N GLU A 150 6.46 -3.38 8.91
CA GLU A 150 7.76 -3.72 9.50
C GLU A 150 7.70 -3.82 11.04
N VAL A 151 7.11 -2.82 11.73
CA VAL A 151 7.02 -2.79 13.20
C VAL A 151 6.22 -3.95 13.76
N PHE A 152 5.16 -4.37 13.06
CA PHE A 152 4.32 -5.50 13.47
C PHE A 152 4.74 -6.84 12.87
N GLY A 153 5.69 -6.85 11.93
CA GLY A 153 6.14 -8.08 11.26
C GLY A 153 5.06 -8.73 10.38
N VAL A 154 4.19 -7.93 9.77
CA VAL A 154 3.07 -8.39 8.93
C VAL A 154 3.26 -8.03 7.46
N SER A 155 2.51 -8.69 6.57
CA SER A 155 2.47 -8.33 5.14
C SER A 155 1.64 -7.07 4.93
N ILE A 156 1.96 -6.28 3.90
CA ILE A 156 1.15 -5.14 3.50
C ILE A 156 -0.24 -5.60 3.04
N ASP A 157 -0.32 -6.73 2.34
CA ASP A 157 -1.60 -7.32 1.96
C ASP A 157 -2.51 -7.58 3.17
N SER A 158 -1.99 -8.18 4.24
CA SER A 158 -2.77 -8.44 5.47
C SER A 158 -3.20 -7.16 6.19
N LEU A 159 -2.44 -6.08 6.02
CA LEU A 159 -2.74 -4.79 6.62
C LEU A 159 -3.81 -4.02 5.83
N LEU A 160 -3.87 -4.18 4.50
CA LEU A 160 -4.75 -3.41 3.63
C LEU A 160 -6.03 -4.18 3.22
N PHE A 161 -5.98 -5.50 3.20
CA PHE A 161 -7.04 -6.33 2.62
C PHE A 161 -7.48 -7.42 3.60
N ASP A 162 -8.78 -7.71 3.59
CA ASP A 162 -9.31 -8.90 4.22
C ASP A 162 -8.84 -10.12 3.41
N GLN A 163 -8.21 -11.09 4.08
CA GLN A 163 -7.96 -12.38 3.46
C GLN A 163 -9.34 -13.04 3.27
N GLY A 164 -9.69 -13.35 2.03
CA GLY A 164 -10.92 -14.10 1.75
C GLY A 164 -10.93 -15.38 2.58
N ALA A 165 -12.00 -15.59 3.34
CA ALA A 165 -12.32 -16.88 3.96
C ALA A 165 -12.72 -17.89 2.88
#